data_AF-A0A932YFQ8-F1
#
_entry.id   AF-A0A932YFQ8-F1
#
_cell.length_a   1.000
_cell.length_b   1.000
_cell.length_c   1.000
_cell.angle_alpha   90.00
_cell.angle_beta   90.00
_cell.angle_gamma   90.00
#
_symmetry.space_group_name_H-M   'P 1'
#
loop_
_entity.id
_entity.type
_entity.pdbx_description
1 polymer ?
#
loop_
_entity_poly.entity_id
_entity_poly.type
_entity_poly.pdbx_seq_one_letter_code
_entity_poly.pdbx_strand_id
1 'polypeptide(L)'
;MAIKASLCGAFLFIGHRFAKGEEITEKNYWSGDIWKTARDIPWHKMDVEQKTKTLEFRKNELEYAQNNKKKKFENLKILKLGSTHGYQWRIKIVTPGLIGFKCLEYGDLECAVKYFYEDWLWLKQAEEDRIQKGIPNRWPGGPGDYDPLGQLIGELWEAGRYKETLRYYEEYFEDYFKRLHPNKSSDERMAILNNLKVSDPDSPIAGMIVGWEEAKNKAADKQQIMAKIEPSINIHHWFYSEDKSKNLEALKYYKQHNIKFIIENAAKEHKNPKVKKEAQKYLKELEKEEKKGSK
;
A
#
# COMPACT_ATOMS: atom_id res chain seq x y z
N MET A 1 -20.04 3.13 -25.28
CA MET A 1 -20.59 2.47 -24.07
C MET A 1 -19.67 2.87 -22.92
N ALA A 2 -20.09 3.83 -22.10
CA ALA A 2 -19.25 4.52 -21.12
C ALA A 2 -19.06 3.66 -19.86
N ILE A 3 -17.80 3.40 -19.48
CA ILE A 3 -17.44 2.72 -18.24
C ILE A 3 -17.53 3.76 -17.11
N LYS A 4 -18.58 3.66 -16.29
CA LYS A 4 -18.67 4.37 -15.00
C LYS A 4 -17.70 3.68 -14.04
N ALA A 5 -16.61 4.36 -13.67
CA ALA A 5 -15.75 3.96 -12.57
C ALA A 5 -16.58 4.01 -11.26
N SER A 6 -16.61 2.89 -10.54
CA SER A 6 -17.23 2.78 -9.22
C SER A 6 -16.45 3.62 -8.23
N LEU A 7 -17.09 4.66 -7.70
CA LEU A 7 -16.56 5.68 -6.79
C LEU A 7 -16.59 5.23 -5.31
N CYS A 8 -16.31 3.96 -5.02
CA CYS A 8 -16.29 3.45 -3.65
C CYS A 8 -14.85 3.07 -3.28
N GLY A 9 -14.15 3.97 -2.58
CA GLY A 9 -12.84 3.67 -1.97
C GLY A 9 -11.82 4.81 -1.93
N ALA A 10 -11.90 5.80 -2.81
CA ALA A 10 -10.79 6.76 -3.01
C ALA A 10 -11.04 8.21 -2.55
N PHE A 11 -12.24 8.55 -2.06
CA PHE A 11 -12.52 9.92 -1.60
C PHE A 11 -12.32 10.03 -0.09
N LEU A 12 -11.07 10.29 0.32
CA LEU A 12 -10.76 11.10 1.50
C LEU A 12 -9.30 11.63 1.57
N PHE A 13 -8.44 11.41 0.56
CA PHE A 13 -7.01 11.76 0.69
C PHE A 13 -6.38 12.63 -0.41
N ILE A 14 -7.14 13.13 -1.39
CA ILE A 14 -6.57 14.05 -2.39
C ILE A 14 -7.44 15.29 -2.49
N GLY A 15 -6.95 16.38 -1.90
CA GLY A 15 -7.38 17.71 -2.28
C GLY A 15 -8.01 18.51 -1.15
N HIS A 16 -7.22 18.90 -0.15
CA HIS A 16 -7.40 20.18 0.55
C HIS A 16 -6.12 20.51 1.34
N ARG A 17 -5.20 21.23 0.68
CA ARG A 17 -4.14 22.13 1.23
C ARG A 17 -2.85 22.06 0.41
N PHE A 18 -2.90 22.64 -0.78
CA PHE A 18 -1.72 23.32 -1.36
C PHE A 18 -2.17 24.73 -1.76
N ALA A 19 -2.46 25.54 -0.74
CA ALA A 19 -2.70 26.96 -0.86
C ALA A 19 -1.94 27.65 0.26
N LYS A 20 -0.63 27.82 0.04
CA LYS A 20 0.21 28.95 0.50
C LYS A 20 1.63 28.68 0.02
N GLY A 21 2.08 29.56 -0.87
CA GLY A 21 3.31 29.41 -1.64
C GLY A 21 4.55 29.63 -0.79
N GLU A 22 5.27 28.54 -0.53
CA GLU A 22 6.69 28.59 -0.26
C GLU A 22 7.40 27.85 -1.40
N GLU A 23 8.16 28.61 -2.19
CA GLU A 23 9.07 28.09 -3.22
C GLU A 23 10.15 27.25 -2.55
N ILE A 24 10.04 25.93 -2.65
CA ILE A 24 11.14 25.02 -2.36
C ILE A 24 11.88 24.78 -3.68
N THR A 25 13.07 25.37 -3.79
CA THR A 25 13.89 25.35 -5.01
C THR A 25 14.26 23.92 -5.41
N GLU A 26 13.80 23.50 -6.58
CA GLU A 26 13.85 22.15 -7.18
C GLU A 26 15.25 21.54 -7.44
N LYS A 27 16.35 22.25 -7.19
CA LYS A 27 17.57 21.99 -7.96
C LYS A 27 18.51 20.87 -7.50
N ASN A 28 18.37 20.29 -6.31
CA ASN A 28 19.37 19.30 -5.82
C ASN A 28 18.80 18.04 -5.12
N TYR A 29 17.48 17.77 -5.19
CA TYR A 29 16.87 16.65 -4.45
C TYR A 29 16.52 15.40 -5.29
N TRP A 30 16.66 15.46 -6.63
CA TRP A 30 15.99 14.53 -7.56
C TRP A 30 16.93 13.79 -8.53
N SER A 31 18.15 13.46 -8.12
CA SER A 31 19.18 12.88 -9.00
C SER A 31 19.17 11.35 -9.08
N GLY A 32 18.05 10.75 -9.51
CA GLY A 32 18.04 9.33 -9.87
C GLY A 32 17.07 9.07 -11.03
N ASP A 33 17.59 8.60 -12.16
CA ASP A 33 16.80 8.34 -13.38
C ASP A 33 15.62 7.38 -13.16
N ILE A 34 15.72 6.49 -12.15
CA ILE A 34 14.66 5.54 -11.76
C ILE A 34 13.44 6.26 -11.15
N TRP A 35 13.66 7.38 -10.44
CA TRP A 35 12.60 8.15 -9.77
C TRP A 35 11.72 8.94 -10.74
N LYS A 36 12.29 9.42 -11.86
CA LYS A 36 11.52 10.09 -12.93
C LYS A 36 10.64 9.08 -13.67
N THR A 37 11.18 7.92 -14.05
CA THR A 37 10.43 6.90 -14.80
C THR A 37 9.25 6.31 -14.02
N ALA A 38 9.36 6.18 -12.69
CA ALA A 38 8.31 5.56 -11.88
C ALA A 38 7.12 6.50 -11.53
N ARG A 39 7.29 7.83 -11.63
CA ARG A 39 6.19 8.80 -11.44
C ARG A 39 5.57 9.26 -12.76
N ASP A 40 6.38 9.40 -13.82
CA ASP A 40 5.93 10.08 -15.03
C ASP A 40 5.26 9.14 -16.04
N ILE A 41 5.53 7.82 -15.94
CA ILE A 41 4.92 6.80 -16.81
C ILE A 41 3.86 6.05 -16.01
N PRO A 42 2.57 6.12 -16.38
CA PRO A 42 1.54 5.30 -15.78
C PRO A 42 1.89 3.81 -15.87
N TRP A 43 1.65 3.05 -14.81
CA TRP A 43 2.04 1.64 -14.70
C TRP A 43 1.60 0.77 -15.91
N HIS A 44 0.39 0.98 -16.43
CA HIS A 44 -0.12 0.25 -17.61
C HIS A 44 0.61 0.58 -18.92
N LYS A 45 1.41 1.64 -18.96
CA LYS A 45 2.26 2.04 -20.11
C LYS A 45 3.72 1.61 -19.94
N MET A 46 4.10 1.08 -18.78
CA MET A 46 5.46 0.61 -18.54
C MET A 46 5.71 -0.72 -19.28
N ASP A 47 6.88 -0.86 -19.88
CA ASP A 47 7.35 -2.15 -20.37
C ASP A 47 7.79 -3.07 -19.21
N VAL A 48 8.15 -4.33 -19.53
CA VAL A 48 8.52 -5.34 -18.53
C VAL A 48 9.78 -4.93 -17.74
N GLU A 49 10.75 -4.28 -18.38
CA GLU A 49 11.98 -3.86 -17.72
C GLU A 49 11.73 -2.70 -16.75
N GLN A 50 10.94 -1.71 -17.18
CA GLN A 50 10.51 -0.57 -16.36
C GLN A 50 9.70 -1.04 -15.15
N LYS A 51 8.75 -1.96 -15.35
CA LYS A 51 7.99 -2.57 -14.23
C LYS A 51 8.93 -3.30 -13.27
N THR A 52 9.87 -4.09 -13.79
CA THR A 52 10.79 -4.86 -12.94
C THR A 52 11.71 -3.94 -12.13
N LYS A 53 12.26 -2.88 -12.73
CA LYS A 53 13.06 -1.87 -12.02
C LYS A 53 12.24 -1.15 -10.95
N THR A 54 10.99 -0.82 -11.25
CA THR A 54 10.07 -0.18 -10.30
C THR A 54 9.78 -1.11 -9.12
N LEU A 55 9.47 -2.38 -9.39
CA LEU A 55 9.21 -3.37 -8.34
C LEU A 55 10.43 -3.62 -7.46
N GLU A 56 11.62 -3.73 -8.05
CA GLU A 56 12.87 -3.89 -7.30
C GLU A 56 13.11 -2.67 -6.39
N PHE A 57 12.88 -1.48 -6.92
CA PHE A 57 12.98 -0.24 -6.15
C PHE A 57 12.00 -0.23 -4.96
N ARG A 58 10.71 -0.52 -5.19
CA ARG A 58 9.66 -0.55 -4.16
C ARG A 58 9.88 -1.65 -3.12
N LYS A 59 10.37 -2.82 -3.54
CA LYS A 59 10.76 -3.90 -2.63
C LYS A 59 11.83 -3.42 -1.65
N ASN A 60 12.86 -2.71 -2.12
CA ASN A 60 13.91 -2.18 -1.27
C ASN A 60 13.38 -1.15 -0.25
N GLU A 61 12.44 -0.29 -0.64
CA GLU A 61 11.76 0.62 0.29
C GLU A 61 10.96 -0.13 1.35
N LEU A 62 10.20 -1.15 0.94
CA LEU A 62 9.41 -2.00 1.82
C LEU A 62 10.29 -2.74 2.83
N GLU A 63 11.36 -3.41 2.39
CA GLU A 63 12.31 -4.10 3.27
C GLU A 63 12.99 -3.12 4.23
N TYR A 64 13.35 -1.92 3.76
CA TYR A 64 13.91 -0.89 4.64
C TYR A 64 12.91 -0.43 5.69
N ALA A 65 11.63 -0.25 5.33
CA ALA A 65 10.57 0.09 6.29
C ALA A 65 10.36 -1.04 7.33
N GLN A 66 10.28 -2.30 6.88
CA GLN A 66 10.12 -3.46 7.76
C GLN A 66 11.28 -3.60 8.77
N ASN A 67 12.52 -3.47 8.30
CA ASN A 67 13.72 -3.55 9.15
C ASN A 67 13.88 -2.38 10.13
N ASN A 68 13.09 -1.32 9.96
CA ASN A 68 13.12 -0.13 10.81
C ASN A 68 11.78 0.16 11.48
N LYS A 69 10.87 -0.84 11.55
CA LYS A 69 9.60 -0.75 12.26
C LYS A 69 9.80 -0.22 13.69
N LYS A 70 8.96 0.74 14.10
CA LYS A 70 9.00 1.49 15.37
C LYS A 70 10.21 2.39 15.61
N LYS A 71 11.17 2.48 14.67
CA LYS A 71 12.28 3.45 14.79
C LYS A 71 11.80 4.86 14.44
N LYS A 72 12.39 5.86 15.10
CA LYS A 72 12.14 7.28 14.81
C LYS A 72 12.79 7.69 13.49
N PHE A 73 12.09 8.53 12.72
CA PHE A 73 12.58 9.03 11.43
C PHE A 73 13.92 9.78 11.54
N GLU A 74 14.15 10.51 12.64
CA GLU A 74 15.42 11.24 12.88
C GLU A 74 16.67 10.34 12.86
N ASN A 75 16.50 9.03 13.10
CA ASN A 75 17.58 8.04 13.11
C ASN A 75 17.68 7.24 11.80
N LEU A 76 16.94 7.62 10.76
CA LEU A 76 16.83 6.87 9.51
C LEU A 76 17.34 7.66 8.31
N LYS A 77 17.78 6.92 7.30
CA LYS A 77 18.07 7.49 5.97
C LYS A 77 16.74 7.63 5.22
N ILE A 78 16.04 8.74 5.40
CA ILE A 78 14.66 8.96 4.87
C ILE A 78 14.54 8.70 3.37
N LEU A 79 15.57 9.02 2.59
CA LEU A 79 15.59 8.75 1.15
C LEU A 79 15.41 7.26 0.81
N LYS A 80 15.77 6.34 1.71
CA LYS A 80 15.56 4.88 1.54
C LYS A 80 14.12 4.44 1.78
N LEU A 81 13.29 5.29 2.38
CA LEU A 81 11.85 5.07 2.53
C LEU A 81 11.04 5.75 1.42
N GLY A 82 11.69 6.52 0.54
CA GLY A 82 11.00 7.27 -0.49
C GLY A 82 10.04 8.33 0.02
N SER A 83 8.90 8.46 -0.66
CA SER A 83 7.88 9.46 -0.34
C SER A 83 7.18 9.16 0.99
N THR A 84 7.66 9.76 2.07
CA THR A 84 7.11 9.58 3.43
C THR A 84 6.70 10.88 4.12
N HIS A 85 6.67 12.00 3.38
CA HIS A 85 6.49 13.35 3.92
C HIS A 85 5.32 13.44 4.92
N GLY A 86 4.12 12.97 4.57
CA GLY A 86 2.96 13.00 5.49
C GLY A 86 3.18 12.27 6.82
N TYR A 87 3.84 11.12 6.79
CA TYR A 87 4.16 10.31 7.97
C TYR A 87 5.24 10.95 8.85
N GLN A 88 6.28 11.50 8.23
CA GLN A 88 7.40 12.11 8.92
C GLN A 88 6.94 13.29 9.80
N TRP A 89 6.13 14.18 9.24
CA TRP A 89 5.65 15.37 9.94
C TRP A 89 4.67 15.07 11.07
N ARG A 90 3.87 14.00 10.94
CA ARG A 90 2.74 13.72 11.84
C ARG A 90 3.05 12.66 12.90
N ILE A 91 3.68 11.56 12.51
CA ILE A 91 3.78 10.35 13.34
C ILE A 91 5.19 10.13 13.89
N LYS A 92 6.22 10.71 13.26
CA LYS A 92 7.63 10.74 13.72
C LYS A 92 8.34 9.37 13.84
N ILE A 93 7.63 8.25 13.72
CA ILE A 93 8.14 6.89 13.74
C ILE A 93 7.66 6.09 12.52
N VAL A 94 8.37 5.01 12.19
CA VAL A 94 7.92 4.02 11.19
C VAL A 94 6.83 3.14 11.82
N THR A 95 5.58 3.39 11.48
CA THR A 95 4.43 2.59 11.95
C THR A 95 4.19 1.37 11.06
N PRO A 96 3.45 0.36 11.55
CA PRO A 96 2.89 -0.66 10.67
C PRO A 96 2.14 -0.04 9.47
N GLY A 97 1.39 1.04 9.65
CA GLY A 97 0.64 1.70 8.57
C GLY A 97 1.53 2.22 7.44
N LEU A 98 2.69 2.79 7.76
CA LEU A 98 3.67 3.16 6.72
C LEU A 98 4.14 1.93 5.93
N ILE A 99 4.37 0.80 6.61
CA ILE A 99 4.74 -0.44 5.94
C ILE A 99 3.58 -0.94 5.05
N GLY A 100 2.33 -0.79 5.50
CA GLY A 100 1.13 -1.07 4.71
C GLY A 100 1.10 -0.28 3.41
N PHE A 101 1.35 1.04 3.46
CA PHE A 101 1.49 1.85 2.25
C PHE A 101 2.63 1.38 1.33
N LYS A 102 3.76 0.92 1.89
CA LYS A 102 4.84 0.34 1.08
C LYS A 102 4.44 -0.97 0.42
N CYS A 103 3.61 -1.78 1.06
CA CYS A 103 3.01 -2.95 0.41
C CYS A 103 2.11 -2.54 -0.76
N LEU A 104 1.29 -1.48 -0.61
CA LEU A 104 0.44 -0.96 -1.70
C LEU A 104 1.24 -0.43 -2.88
N GLU A 105 2.28 0.38 -2.62
CA GLU A 105 3.15 0.90 -3.67
C GLU A 105 3.88 -0.23 -4.43
N TYR A 106 4.13 -1.35 -3.75
CA TYR A 106 4.68 -2.56 -4.33
C TYR A 106 3.62 -3.45 -5.02
N GLY A 107 2.33 -3.23 -4.72
CA GLY A 107 1.20 -3.96 -5.29
C GLY A 107 0.86 -5.27 -4.56
N ASP A 108 1.28 -5.42 -3.31
CA ASP A 108 0.96 -6.57 -2.45
C ASP A 108 -0.18 -6.24 -1.48
N LEU A 109 -1.41 -6.51 -1.90
CA LEU A 109 -2.62 -6.23 -1.12
C LEU A 109 -2.69 -7.03 0.19
N GLU A 110 -2.24 -8.28 0.19
CA GLU A 110 -2.27 -9.12 1.41
C GLU A 110 -1.25 -8.62 2.45
N CYS A 111 -0.07 -8.21 2.01
CA CYS A 111 0.90 -7.50 2.85
C CYS A 111 0.29 -6.20 3.40
N ALA A 112 -0.41 -5.42 2.57
CA ALA A 112 -1.03 -4.17 3.00
C ALA A 112 -2.10 -4.40 4.07
N VAL A 113 -3.04 -5.32 3.82
CA VAL A 113 -4.10 -5.70 4.78
C VAL A 113 -3.50 -6.11 6.12
N LYS A 114 -2.46 -6.97 6.11
CA LYS A 114 -1.77 -7.39 7.33
C LYS A 114 -1.24 -6.19 8.11
N TYR A 115 -0.52 -5.29 7.45
CA TYR A 115 0.14 -4.18 8.14
C TYR A 115 -0.83 -3.07 8.57
N PHE A 116 -1.92 -2.83 7.83
CA PHE A 116 -2.98 -1.93 8.29
C PHE A 116 -3.75 -2.50 9.47
N TYR A 117 -3.99 -3.82 9.50
CA TYR A 117 -4.56 -4.49 10.68
C TYR A 117 -3.66 -4.35 11.91
N GLU A 118 -2.35 -4.60 11.76
CA GLU A 118 -1.37 -4.38 12.82
C GLU A 118 -1.33 -2.91 13.29
N ASP A 119 -1.52 -1.97 12.37
CA ASP A 119 -1.52 -0.54 12.67
C ASP A 119 -2.75 -0.10 13.45
N TRP A 120 -3.93 -0.60 13.06
CA TRP A 120 -5.18 -0.39 13.77
C TRP A 120 -5.12 -0.95 15.19
N LEU A 121 -4.62 -2.18 15.38
CA LEU A 121 -4.43 -2.75 16.73
C LEU A 121 -3.45 -1.93 17.56
N TRP A 122 -2.35 -1.47 16.95
CA TRP A 122 -1.36 -0.63 17.63
C TRP A 122 -1.97 0.70 18.09
N LEU A 123 -2.80 1.31 17.26
CA LEU A 123 -3.50 2.55 17.58
C LEU A 123 -4.53 2.35 18.70
N LYS A 124 -5.32 1.28 18.63
CA LYS A 124 -6.33 0.93 19.65
C LYS A 124 -5.68 0.75 21.04
N GLN A 125 -4.58 0.01 21.11
CA GLN A 125 -3.82 -0.15 22.35
C GLN A 125 -3.28 1.20 22.87
N ALA A 126 -2.77 2.05 21.97
CA ALA A 126 -2.25 3.36 22.36
C ALA A 126 -3.35 4.28 22.91
N GLU A 127 -4.58 4.15 22.43
CA GLU A 127 -5.76 4.85 22.96
C GLU A 127 -6.13 4.33 24.36
N GLU A 128 -6.24 3.01 24.53
CA GLU A 128 -6.52 2.39 25.83
C GLU A 128 -5.50 2.80 26.91
N ASP A 129 -4.21 2.76 26.57
CA ASP A 129 -3.12 3.15 27.48
C ASP A 129 -3.23 4.63 27.92
N ARG A 130 -3.74 5.50 27.04
CA ARG A 130 -3.92 6.93 27.35
C ARG A 130 -5.11 7.17 28.25
N ILE A 131 -6.23 6.49 27.98
CA ILE A 131 -7.43 6.53 28.82
C ILE A 131 -7.07 6.09 30.24
N GLN A 132 -6.33 4.98 30.37
CA GLN A 132 -5.86 4.49 31.68
C GLN A 132 -4.96 5.51 32.41
N LYS A 133 -4.17 6.29 31.67
CA LYS A 133 -3.28 7.33 32.22
C LYS A 133 -3.98 8.68 32.45
N GLY A 134 -5.30 8.77 32.22
CA GLY A 134 -6.04 10.03 32.30
C GLY A 134 -5.57 11.08 31.30
N ILE A 135 -4.87 10.68 30.25
CA ILE A 135 -4.38 11.59 29.21
C ILE A 135 -5.55 11.82 28.25
N PRO A 136 -6.02 13.07 28.08
CA PRO A 136 -7.09 13.37 27.14
C PRO A 136 -6.74 12.83 25.76
N ASN A 137 -7.72 12.28 25.05
CA ASN A 137 -7.53 11.72 23.72
C ASN A 137 -7.10 12.80 22.73
N ARG A 138 -5.81 13.09 22.67
CA ARG A 138 -5.15 13.93 21.67
C ARG A 138 -4.34 13.02 20.79
N TRP A 139 -4.98 12.43 19.79
CA TRP A 139 -4.34 11.72 18.67
C TRP A 139 -2.92 12.23 18.41
N PRO A 140 -1.90 11.37 18.26
CA PRO A 140 -0.61 11.80 17.75
C PRO A 140 -0.82 12.22 16.27
N GLY A 141 -1.25 13.46 16.06
CA GLY A 141 -1.68 13.98 14.76
C GLY A 141 -2.92 14.90 14.78
N GLY A 142 -3.66 14.98 15.88
CA GLY A 142 -4.93 15.73 15.94
C GLY A 142 -6.09 15.05 15.19
N PRO A 143 -7.32 15.57 15.31
CA PRO A 143 -8.48 15.05 14.59
C PRO A 143 -8.33 15.37 13.10
N GLY A 144 -8.33 14.34 12.24
CA GLY A 144 -8.52 14.54 10.80
C GLY A 144 -7.91 13.48 9.90
N ASP A 145 -6.67 13.04 10.13
CA ASP A 145 -5.88 12.58 8.96
C ASP A 145 -5.12 11.26 9.10
N TYR A 146 -5.26 10.52 10.21
CA TYR A 146 -4.68 9.18 10.35
C TYR A 146 -5.77 8.20 10.75
N ASP A 147 -6.20 7.35 9.81
CA ASP A 147 -7.34 6.46 9.96
C ASP A 147 -6.99 5.00 9.57
N PRO A 148 -6.26 4.26 10.42
CA PRO A 148 -5.84 2.91 10.10
C PRO A 148 -6.99 1.93 9.88
N LEU A 149 -8.14 2.12 10.54
CA LEU A 149 -9.32 1.27 10.37
C LEU A 149 -9.98 1.52 9.02
N GLY A 150 -10.13 2.78 8.61
CA GLY A 150 -10.60 3.13 7.28
C GLY A 150 -9.69 2.57 6.18
N GLN A 151 -8.37 2.67 6.36
CA GLN A 151 -7.39 2.07 5.43
C GLN A 151 -7.54 0.53 5.37
N LEU A 152 -7.64 -0.15 6.52
CA LEU A 152 -7.87 -1.59 6.56
C LEU A 152 -9.15 -2.00 5.82
N ILE A 153 -10.26 -1.29 6.02
CA ILE A 153 -11.53 -1.53 5.33
C ILE A 153 -11.36 -1.38 3.82
N GLY A 154 -10.70 -0.32 3.37
CA GLY A 154 -10.39 -0.10 1.96
C GLY A 154 -9.60 -1.25 1.35
N GLU A 155 -8.54 -1.70 2.03
CA GLU A 155 -7.70 -2.78 1.48
C GLU A 155 -8.36 -4.15 1.52
N LEU A 156 -9.16 -4.44 2.56
CA LEU A 156 -9.98 -5.67 2.57
C LEU A 156 -10.99 -5.67 1.43
N TRP A 157 -11.56 -4.51 1.11
CA TRP A 157 -12.47 -4.35 -0.01
C TRP A 157 -11.78 -4.59 -1.35
N GLU A 158 -10.65 -3.92 -1.59
CA GLU A 158 -9.85 -4.09 -2.82
C GLU A 158 -9.35 -5.53 -2.97
N ALA A 159 -9.01 -6.21 -1.87
CA ALA A 159 -8.66 -7.63 -1.89
C ALA A 159 -9.86 -8.58 -2.16
N GLY A 160 -11.08 -8.05 -2.25
CA GLY A 160 -12.32 -8.84 -2.41
C GLY A 160 -12.76 -9.58 -1.14
N ARG A 161 -12.20 -9.24 0.02
CA ARG A 161 -12.47 -9.84 1.34
C ARG A 161 -13.68 -9.17 2.00
N TYR A 162 -14.80 -9.14 1.29
CA TYR A 162 -16.00 -8.39 1.69
C TYR A 162 -16.60 -8.85 3.02
N LYS A 163 -16.56 -10.16 3.32
CA LYS A 163 -17.01 -10.70 4.62
C LYS A 163 -16.18 -10.16 5.79
N GLU A 164 -14.88 -9.97 5.59
CA GLU A 164 -14.01 -9.41 6.61
C GLU A 164 -14.18 -7.90 6.69
N THR A 165 -14.34 -7.22 5.56
CA THR A 165 -14.68 -5.80 5.50
C THR A 165 -15.92 -5.50 6.36
N LEU A 166 -16.98 -6.31 6.25
CA LEU A 166 -18.21 -6.17 7.04
C LEU A 166 -18.00 -6.22 8.54
N ARG A 167 -17.02 -6.97 9.04
CA ARG A 167 -16.77 -7.11 10.48
C ARG A 167 -16.27 -5.82 11.11
N TYR A 168 -15.70 -4.92 10.31
CA TYR A 168 -15.06 -3.69 10.78
C TYR A 168 -15.93 -2.44 10.55
N TYR A 169 -16.96 -2.51 9.71
CA TYR A 169 -17.80 -1.35 9.40
C TYR A 169 -18.48 -0.77 10.64
N GLU A 170 -19.04 -1.60 11.52
CA GLU A 170 -19.74 -1.14 12.74
C GLU A 170 -18.81 -0.34 13.65
N GLU A 171 -17.62 -0.88 13.95
CA GLU A 171 -16.60 -0.19 14.75
C GLU A 171 -16.11 1.09 14.05
N TYR A 172 -15.94 1.05 12.73
CA TYR A 172 -15.54 2.23 11.95
C TYR A 172 -16.58 3.34 11.99
N PHE A 173 -17.87 3.01 11.93
CA PHE A 173 -18.95 3.97 12.14
C PHE A 173 -18.88 4.55 13.55
N GLU A 174 -18.77 3.71 14.58
CA GLU A 174 -18.71 4.17 15.96
C GLU A 174 -17.55 5.16 16.19
N ASP A 175 -16.36 4.83 15.69
CA ASP A 175 -15.15 5.66 15.79
C ASP A 175 -15.26 6.96 14.98
N TYR A 176 -15.80 6.91 13.77
CA TYR A 176 -16.05 8.11 12.96
C TYR A 176 -17.04 9.05 13.65
N PHE A 177 -18.12 8.52 14.23
CA PHE A 177 -19.12 9.32 14.94
C PHE A 177 -18.63 9.86 16.29
N LYS A 178 -17.83 9.09 17.03
CA LYS A 178 -17.12 9.59 18.22
C LYS A 178 -16.27 10.81 17.89
N ARG A 179 -15.57 10.79 16.74
CA ARG A 179 -14.75 11.92 16.27
C ARG A 179 -15.57 13.16 15.91
N LEU A 180 -16.68 13.00 15.19
CA LEU A 180 -17.54 14.13 14.78
C LEU A 180 -18.39 14.70 15.91
N HIS A 181 -18.80 13.86 16.85
CA HIS A 181 -19.71 14.22 17.94
C HIS A 181 -19.19 13.72 19.29
N PRO A 182 -18.04 14.23 19.77
CA PRO A 182 -17.39 13.72 20.97
C PRO A 182 -18.24 13.85 22.24
N ASN A 183 -19.17 14.81 22.26
CA ASN A 183 -20.03 15.10 23.43
C ASN A 183 -21.41 14.44 23.40
N LYS A 184 -21.73 13.65 22.36
CA LYS A 184 -23.02 12.96 22.25
C LYS A 184 -22.94 11.53 22.81
N SER A 185 -24.03 11.03 23.37
CA SER A 185 -24.14 9.62 23.79
C SER A 185 -24.14 8.67 22.57
N SER A 186 -23.96 7.37 22.80
CA SER A 186 -24.03 6.37 21.72
C SER A 186 -25.39 6.37 21.02
N ASP A 187 -26.48 6.43 21.79
CA ASP A 187 -27.85 6.44 21.26
C ASP A 187 -28.13 7.70 20.43
N GLU A 188 -27.67 8.86 20.89
CA GLU A 188 -27.78 10.12 20.15
C GLU A 188 -27.01 10.07 18.82
N ARG A 189 -25.82 9.45 18.81
CA ARG A 189 -25.02 9.26 17.58
C ARG A 189 -25.71 8.32 16.60
N MET A 190 -26.29 7.21 17.07
CA MET A 190 -27.05 6.27 16.24
C MET A 190 -28.33 6.90 15.68
N ALA A 191 -29.02 7.74 16.45
CA ALA A 191 -30.18 8.50 15.96
C ALA A 191 -29.79 9.48 14.85
N ILE A 192 -28.63 10.14 14.96
CA ILE A 192 -28.10 11.03 13.91
C ILE A 192 -27.73 10.25 12.65
N LEU A 193 -27.06 9.10 12.78
CA LEU A 193 -26.74 8.21 11.66
C LEU A 193 -28.02 7.83 10.88
N ASN A 194 -29.08 7.45 11.59
CA ASN A 194 -30.35 7.08 10.98
C ASN A 194 -31.04 8.27 10.27
N ASN A 195 -30.90 9.50 10.78
CA ASN A 195 -31.45 10.71 10.17
C ASN A 195 -30.61 11.23 8.99
N LEU A 196 -29.29 11.03 9.01
CA LEU A 196 -28.38 11.44 7.94
C LEU A 196 -28.47 10.55 6.68
N LYS A 197 -29.01 9.34 6.79
CA LYS A 197 -29.35 8.49 5.63
C LYS A 197 -30.25 9.17 4.59
N VAL A 198 -30.91 10.27 4.94
CA VAL A 198 -32.03 10.84 4.18
C VAL A 198 -31.77 12.27 3.68
N SER A 199 -30.78 13.01 4.20
CA SER A 199 -30.74 14.48 4.07
C SER A 199 -29.55 15.09 3.31
N ASP A 200 -28.43 14.39 3.15
CA ASP A 200 -27.25 14.91 2.42
C ASP A 200 -26.47 13.77 1.71
N PRO A 201 -26.68 13.57 0.40
CA PRO A 201 -26.02 12.51 -0.35
C PRO A 201 -24.50 12.72 -0.53
N ASP A 202 -24.00 13.94 -0.30
CA ASP A 202 -22.57 14.27 -0.44
C ASP A 202 -21.80 14.17 0.89
N SER A 203 -22.49 13.82 1.98
CA SER A 203 -21.87 13.59 3.28
C SER A 203 -20.94 12.38 3.25
N PRO A 204 -19.74 12.43 3.87
CA PRO A 204 -18.86 11.26 4.04
C PRO A 204 -19.58 10.05 4.67
N ILE A 205 -20.58 10.31 5.52
CA ILE A 205 -21.39 9.27 6.16
C ILE A 205 -22.27 8.54 5.14
N ALA A 206 -22.80 9.24 4.14
CA ALA A 206 -23.57 8.62 3.06
C ALA A 206 -22.69 7.65 2.26
N GLY A 207 -21.45 8.05 1.94
CA GLY A 207 -20.46 7.19 1.29
C GLY A 207 -20.13 5.92 2.10
N MET A 208 -19.94 6.06 3.41
CA MET A 208 -19.71 4.90 4.30
C MET A 208 -20.90 3.93 4.32
N ILE A 209 -22.14 4.45 4.34
CA ILE A 209 -23.36 3.63 4.34
C ILE A 209 -23.52 2.89 3.02
N VAL A 210 -23.27 3.55 1.88
CA VAL A 210 -23.26 2.91 0.57
C VAL A 210 -22.23 1.79 0.54
N GLY A 211 -20.99 2.06 0.97
CA GLY A 211 -19.94 1.04 1.04
C GLY A 211 -20.32 -0.15 1.93
N TRP A 212 -21.00 0.10 3.05
CA TRP A 212 -21.48 -0.97 3.94
C TRP A 212 -22.56 -1.84 3.29
N GLU A 213 -23.57 -1.24 2.65
CA GLU A 213 -24.62 -1.99 1.96
C GLU A 213 -24.08 -2.76 0.74
N GLU A 214 -23.15 -2.16 -0.02
CA GLU A 214 -22.48 -2.87 -1.10
C GLU A 214 -21.62 -4.05 -0.59
N ALA A 215 -20.95 -3.88 0.55
CA ALA A 215 -20.20 -4.97 1.20
C ALA A 215 -21.14 -6.11 1.60
N LYS A 216 -22.35 -5.82 2.10
CA LYS A 216 -23.37 -6.85 2.44
C LYS A 216 -23.77 -7.63 1.20
N ASN A 217 -24.08 -6.93 0.12
CA ASN A 217 -24.46 -7.54 -1.15
C ASN A 217 -23.34 -8.44 -1.71
N LYS A 218 -22.10 -7.94 -1.73
CA LYS A 218 -20.94 -8.69 -2.24
C LYS A 218 -20.51 -9.84 -1.32
N ALA A 219 -20.70 -9.72 -0.01
CA ALA A 219 -20.41 -10.81 0.93
C ALA A 219 -21.44 -11.96 0.86
N ALA A 220 -22.67 -11.65 0.44
CA ALA A 220 -23.73 -12.63 0.18
C ALA A 220 -23.51 -13.39 -1.13
N ASP A 221 -22.80 -12.78 -2.10
CA ASP A 221 -22.36 -13.47 -3.30
C ASP A 221 -21.34 -14.59 -2.96
N LYS A 222 -21.58 -15.79 -3.50
CA LYS A 222 -20.71 -16.96 -3.30
C LYS A 222 -19.43 -16.89 -4.13
N GLN A 223 -19.38 -16.02 -5.13
CA GLN A 223 -18.19 -15.77 -5.95
C GLN A 223 -17.45 -14.53 -5.43
N GLN A 224 -16.77 -14.66 -4.29
CA GLN A 224 -15.79 -13.64 -3.90
C GLN A 224 -14.70 -13.57 -4.99
N ILE A 225 -14.74 -12.51 -5.80
CA ILE A 225 -13.71 -12.24 -6.79
C ILE A 225 -12.56 -11.58 -6.05
N MET A 226 -11.59 -12.37 -5.60
CA MET A 226 -10.32 -11.84 -5.13
C MET A 226 -9.68 -11.03 -6.26
N ALA A 227 -9.16 -9.84 -5.93
CA ALA A 227 -8.41 -9.07 -6.90
C ALA A 227 -7.26 -9.91 -7.46
N LYS A 228 -7.16 -9.95 -8.79
CA LYS A 228 -6.05 -10.63 -9.45
C LYS A 228 -4.82 -9.77 -9.29
N ILE A 229 -3.82 -10.29 -8.59
CA ILE A 229 -2.47 -9.71 -8.57
C ILE A 229 -1.96 -9.67 -10.01
N GLU A 230 -1.41 -8.53 -10.42
CA GLU A 230 -0.86 -8.40 -11.76
C GLU A 230 0.28 -9.41 -11.98
N PRO A 231 0.37 -10.06 -13.15
CA PRO A 231 1.38 -11.08 -13.41
C PRO A 231 2.82 -10.62 -13.11
N SER A 232 3.20 -9.39 -13.44
CA SER A 232 4.55 -8.87 -13.17
C SER A 232 4.86 -8.79 -11.68
N ILE A 233 3.89 -8.41 -10.84
CA ILE A 233 4.04 -8.38 -9.37
C ILE A 233 4.22 -9.82 -8.86
N ASN A 234 3.37 -10.74 -9.31
CA ASN A 234 3.41 -12.14 -8.87
C ASN A 234 4.73 -12.83 -9.27
N ILE A 235 5.21 -12.61 -10.50
CA ILE A 235 6.53 -13.09 -10.95
C ILE A 235 7.65 -12.53 -10.08
N HIS A 236 7.58 -11.25 -9.71
CA HIS A 236 8.59 -10.63 -8.86
C HIS A 236 8.56 -11.17 -7.43
N HIS A 237 7.39 -11.45 -6.87
CA HIS A 237 7.24 -12.16 -5.59
C HIS A 237 7.86 -13.56 -5.66
N TRP A 238 7.58 -14.30 -6.73
CA TRP A 238 8.09 -15.65 -6.93
C TRP A 238 9.60 -15.71 -6.95
N PHE A 239 10.26 -14.70 -7.54
CA PHE A 239 11.70 -14.60 -7.57
C PHE A 239 12.34 -14.53 -6.18
N TYR A 240 11.67 -13.90 -5.21
CA TYR A 240 12.16 -13.76 -3.84
C TYR A 240 11.55 -14.75 -2.84
N SER A 241 10.66 -15.62 -3.30
CA SER A 241 10.03 -16.63 -2.45
C SER A 241 11.02 -17.73 -2.01
N GLU A 242 10.68 -18.46 -0.94
CA GLU A 242 11.46 -19.63 -0.52
C GLU A 242 11.25 -20.85 -1.44
N ASP A 243 10.23 -20.79 -2.30
CA ASP A 243 9.88 -21.84 -3.24
C ASP A 243 10.83 -21.81 -4.44
N LYS A 244 11.69 -22.82 -4.47
CA LYS A 244 12.72 -22.98 -5.51
C LYS A 244 12.13 -23.11 -6.90
N SER A 245 10.95 -23.72 -7.05
CA SER A 245 10.29 -23.89 -8.34
C SER A 245 9.83 -22.54 -8.87
N LYS A 246 9.21 -21.72 -8.00
CA LYS A 246 8.78 -20.36 -8.32
C LYS A 246 9.95 -19.44 -8.66
N ASN A 247 11.08 -19.56 -7.95
CA ASN A 247 12.28 -18.78 -8.31
C ASN A 247 12.77 -19.08 -9.74
N LEU A 248 12.80 -20.36 -10.12
CA LEU A 248 13.25 -20.77 -11.46
C LEU A 248 12.27 -20.33 -12.55
N GLU A 249 10.97 -20.38 -12.27
CA GLU A 249 9.93 -19.89 -13.17
C GLU A 249 10.07 -18.38 -13.40
N ALA A 250 10.24 -17.60 -12.32
CA ALA A 250 10.49 -16.17 -12.42
C ALA A 250 11.79 -15.85 -13.17
N LEU A 251 12.86 -16.61 -12.91
CA LEU A 251 14.14 -16.45 -13.61
C LEU A 251 14.00 -16.71 -15.13
N LYS A 252 13.20 -17.71 -15.52
CA LYS A 252 12.89 -18.00 -16.92
C LYS A 252 12.11 -16.85 -17.57
N TYR A 253 11.14 -16.27 -16.86
CA TYR A 253 10.41 -15.09 -17.33
C TYR A 253 11.37 -13.92 -17.58
N TYR A 254 12.27 -13.61 -16.63
CA TYR A 254 13.25 -12.54 -16.82
C TYR A 254 14.18 -12.78 -17.99
N LYS A 255 14.58 -14.03 -18.25
CA LYS A 255 15.34 -14.38 -19.45
C LYS A 255 14.54 -14.09 -20.73
N GLN A 256 13.30 -14.55 -20.81
CA GLN A 256 12.44 -14.36 -21.99
C GLN A 256 12.22 -12.88 -22.34
N HIS A 257 12.29 -12.00 -21.33
CA HIS A 257 12.14 -10.56 -21.49
C HIS A 257 13.48 -9.79 -21.45
N ASN A 258 14.63 -10.47 -21.52
CA ASN A 258 15.97 -9.86 -21.51
C ASN A 258 16.25 -8.94 -20.30
N ILE A 259 15.70 -9.26 -19.12
CA ILE A 259 15.88 -8.46 -17.90
C ILE A 259 17.22 -8.78 -17.24
N LYS A 260 18.29 -8.27 -17.84
CA LYS A 260 19.69 -8.63 -17.53
C LYS A 260 20.08 -8.36 -16.08
N PHE A 261 19.71 -7.21 -15.52
CA PHE A 261 20.14 -6.82 -14.17
C PHE A 261 19.65 -7.78 -13.07
N ILE A 262 18.43 -8.32 -13.19
CA ILE A 262 17.90 -9.32 -12.24
C ILE A 262 18.65 -10.65 -12.37
N ILE A 263 18.93 -11.07 -13.61
CA ILE A 263 19.66 -12.31 -13.89
C ILE A 263 21.09 -12.21 -13.35
N GLU A 264 21.77 -11.08 -13.56
CA GLU A 264 23.09 -10.80 -13.02
C GLU A 264 23.09 -10.82 -11.49
N ASN A 265 22.10 -10.19 -10.85
CA ASN A 265 21.96 -10.21 -9.39
C ASN A 265 21.77 -11.64 -8.88
N ALA A 266 20.90 -12.43 -9.52
CA ALA A 266 20.70 -13.84 -9.15
C ALA A 266 22.00 -14.67 -9.32
N ALA A 267 22.74 -14.45 -10.39
CA ALA A 267 24.00 -15.17 -10.66
C ALA A 267 25.09 -14.88 -9.62
N LYS A 268 25.06 -13.70 -8.98
CA LYS A 268 26.04 -13.26 -7.97
C LYS A 268 25.60 -13.61 -6.56
N GLU A 269 24.37 -13.27 -6.17
CA GLU A 269 23.96 -13.18 -4.77
C GLU A 269 22.81 -14.12 -4.37
N HIS A 270 22.22 -14.89 -5.30
CA HIS A 270 21.06 -15.71 -4.95
C HIS A 270 21.42 -16.80 -3.94
N LYS A 271 20.65 -16.89 -2.84
CA LYS A 271 20.87 -17.83 -1.73
C LYS A 271 20.78 -19.30 -2.16
N ASN A 272 19.94 -19.60 -3.15
CA ASN A 272 19.78 -20.96 -3.69
C ASN A 272 20.82 -21.27 -4.79
N PRO A 273 21.71 -22.27 -4.59
CA PRO A 273 22.76 -22.61 -5.56
C PRO A 273 22.23 -23.04 -6.94
N LYS A 274 21.05 -23.67 -7.02
CA LYS A 274 20.46 -24.10 -8.29
C LYS A 274 20.02 -22.90 -9.12
N VAL A 275 19.34 -21.94 -8.50
CA VAL A 275 18.92 -20.68 -9.15
C VAL A 275 20.14 -19.89 -9.59
N LYS A 276 21.16 -19.79 -8.72
CA LYS A 276 22.43 -19.14 -9.04
C LYS A 276 23.11 -19.75 -10.27
N LYS A 277 23.20 -21.08 -10.33
CA LYS A 277 23.78 -21.82 -11.47
C LYS A 277 22.99 -21.60 -12.77
N GLU A 278 21.66 -21.65 -12.70
CA GLU A 278 20.82 -21.42 -13.88
C GLU A 278 20.91 -19.96 -14.37
N ALA A 279 20.98 -18.99 -13.45
CA ALA A 279 21.16 -17.59 -13.79
C ALA A 279 22.51 -17.32 -14.49
N GLN A 280 23.59 -17.95 -14.02
CA GLN A 280 24.90 -17.90 -14.67
C GLN A 280 24.87 -18.49 -16.09
N LYS A 281 24.07 -19.54 -16.32
CA LYS A 281 23.87 -20.12 -17.64
C LYS A 281 23.12 -19.15 -18.56
N TYR A 282 22.01 -18.57 -18.09
CA TYR A 282 21.23 -17.60 -18.87
C TYR A 282 22.03 -16.36 -19.22
N LEU A 283 22.87 -15.86 -18.31
CA LEU A 283 23.73 -14.72 -18.58
C LEU A 283 24.68 -14.99 -19.76
N LYS A 284 25.31 -16.18 -19.81
CA LYS A 284 26.17 -16.59 -20.93
C LYS A 284 25.40 -16.77 -22.24
N GLU A 285 24.12 -17.14 -22.19
CA GLU A 285 23.27 -17.26 -23.38
C GLU A 285 22.92 -15.88 -23.94
N LEU A 286 22.50 -14.95 -23.09
CA LEU A 286 22.21 -13.56 -23.48
C LEU A 286 23.42 -12.86 -24.09
N GLU A 287 24.61 -13.02 -23.49
CA GLU A 287 25.86 -12.47 -24.03
C GLU A 287 26.22 -13.00 -25.43
N LYS A 288 25.85 -14.25 -25.74
CA LYS A 288 26.06 -14.84 -27.07
C LYS A 288 25.06 -14.33 -28.09
N GLU A 289 23.81 -14.09 -27.67
CA GLU A 289 22.76 -13.53 -28.52
C GLU A 289 23.07 -12.07 -28.90
N GLU A 290 23.50 -11.26 -27.93
CA GLU A 290 23.95 -9.87 -28.14
C GLU A 290 25.08 -9.79 -29.19
N LYS A 291 26.05 -10.72 -29.15
CA LYS A 291 27.18 -10.79 -30.11
C LYS A 291 26.77 -11.26 -31.51
N LYS A 292 25.63 -11.93 -31.67
CA LYS A 292 25.12 -12.39 -32.97
C LYS A 292 24.27 -11.34 -33.67
N GLY A 293 23.53 -10.52 -32.92
CA GLY A 293 22.70 -9.43 -33.47
C GLY A 293 23.46 -8.15 -33.84
N SER A 294 24.76 -8.09 -33.57
CA SER A 294 25.65 -6.95 -33.85
C SER A 294 26.57 -7.16 -35.07
N LYS A 295 26.33 -8.22 -35.85
CA LYS A 295 26.95 -8.50 -37.16
C LYS A 295 25.93 -8.32 -38.27
#